data_AF-A0A836RZU4-F1
#
_entry.id   AF-A0A836RZU4-F1
#
_cell.length_a   1.000
_cell.length_b   1.000
_cell.length_c   1.000
_cell.angle_alpha   90.00
_cell.angle_beta   90.00
_cell.angle_gamma   90.00
#
_symmetry.space_group_name_H-M   'P 1'
#
loop_
_entity.id
_entity.type
_entity.pdbx_description
1 polymer ?
#
loop_
_entity_poly.entity_id
_entity_poly.type
_entity_poly.pdbx_seq_one_letter_code
_entity_poly.pdbx_strand_id
1 'polypeptide(L)'
;MVQKSPSRGEFLQEVLGRGALAGVVAACDRTTQQNQVQNLLEIVGAYRFPESVDVLMLYIAYQVGRKQIHLETGRRLVNDLDYIRRLAEQLGDSGREGEGMGQELLRRYLGAVKWSYTAITRGHRYGVCRRLRQLEPDVQQVVGAILSR
;
A
#
# COMPACT_ATOMS: atom_id res chain seq x y z
N MET A 1 -13.80 -18.51 -22.69
CA MET A 1 -12.41 -18.33 -22.24
C MET A 1 -12.41 -18.41 -20.73
N VAL A 2 -11.80 -19.45 -20.14
CA VAL A 2 -11.71 -19.58 -18.68
C VAL A 2 -10.63 -18.61 -18.22
N GLN A 3 -11.00 -17.50 -17.57
CA GLN A 3 -10.04 -16.66 -16.87
C GLN A 3 -9.45 -17.50 -15.75
N LYS A 4 -8.15 -17.80 -15.87
CA LYS A 4 -7.40 -18.53 -14.85
C LYS A 4 -7.34 -17.63 -13.61
N SER A 5 -7.82 -18.09 -12.47
CA SER A 5 -7.69 -17.35 -11.22
C SER A 5 -6.20 -17.07 -10.98
N PRO A 6 -5.81 -15.84 -10.62
CA PRO A 6 -4.41 -15.51 -10.40
C PRO A 6 -3.82 -16.40 -9.30
N SER A 7 -2.57 -16.78 -9.46
CA SER A 7 -1.81 -17.52 -8.47
C SER A 7 -1.47 -16.64 -7.26
N ARG A 8 -1.25 -17.27 -6.09
CA ARG A 8 -0.77 -16.59 -4.87
C ARG A 8 0.45 -15.68 -5.12
N GLY A 9 1.34 -16.08 -6.03
CA GLY A 9 2.52 -15.29 -6.40
C GLY A 9 2.18 -14.00 -7.15
N GLU A 10 1.23 -14.05 -8.08
CA GLU A 10 0.77 -12.87 -8.84
C GLU A 10 0.09 -11.85 -7.92
N PHE A 11 -0.71 -12.33 -6.97
CA PHE A 11 -1.33 -11.48 -5.96
C PHE A 11 -0.34 -10.79 -5.03
N LEU A 12 0.70 -11.51 -4.57
CA LEU A 12 1.76 -10.91 -3.76
C LEU A 12 2.52 -9.83 -4.53
N GLN A 13 2.82 -10.07 -5.81
CA GLN A 13 3.46 -9.07 -6.65
C GLN A 13 2.57 -7.84 -6.84
N GLU A 14 1.27 -8.02 -7.07
CA GLU A 14 0.35 -6.90 -7.22
C GLU A 14 0.27 -6.06 -5.94
N VAL A 15 0.17 -6.70 -4.77
CA VAL A 15 0.10 -6.00 -3.47
C VAL A 15 1.40 -5.22 -3.18
N LEU A 16 2.56 -5.81 -3.46
CA LEU A 16 3.84 -5.09 -3.40
C LEU A 16 3.87 -3.91 -4.38
N GLY A 17 3.32 -4.12 -5.58
CA GLY A 17 3.18 -3.14 -6.64
C GLY A 17 2.42 -1.89 -6.18
N ARG A 18 1.22 -2.13 -5.64
CA ARG A 18 0.33 -1.10 -5.07
C ARG A 18 0.98 -0.38 -3.91
N GLY A 19 1.58 -1.12 -2.97
CA GLY A 19 2.23 -0.56 -1.80
C GLY A 19 3.40 0.36 -2.18
N ALA A 20 4.26 -0.09 -3.10
CA ALA A 20 5.37 0.73 -3.57
C ALA A 20 4.86 2.02 -4.22
N LEU A 21 3.84 1.94 -5.08
CA LEU A 21 3.21 3.13 -5.69
C LEU A 21 2.65 4.10 -4.63
N ALA A 22 1.85 3.61 -3.68
CA ALA A 22 1.31 4.44 -2.61
C ALA A 22 2.42 5.12 -1.79
N GLY A 23 3.51 4.41 -1.50
CA GLY A 23 4.69 4.98 -0.85
C GLY A 23 5.36 6.09 -1.66
N VAL A 24 5.41 5.94 -2.99
CA VAL A 24 5.94 7.00 -3.84
C VAL A 24 5.02 8.23 -3.86
N VAL A 25 3.72 8.05 -4.06
CA VAL A 25 2.75 9.16 -4.07
C VAL A 25 2.81 9.92 -2.74
N ALA A 26 2.81 9.20 -1.63
CA ALA A 26 2.98 9.77 -0.30
C ALA A 26 4.25 10.63 -0.18
N ALA A 27 5.39 10.17 -0.70
CA ALA A 27 6.64 10.93 -0.68
C ALA A 27 6.59 12.19 -1.56
N CYS A 28 5.78 12.18 -2.61
CA CYS A 28 5.68 13.28 -3.58
C CYS A 28 4.69 14.37 -3.19
N ASP A 29 3.71 14.05 -2.33
CA ASP A 29 2.65 14.98 -1.92
C ASP A 29 3.09 15.99 -0.85
N ARG A 30 4.32 15.88 -0.30
CA ARG A 30 4.98 16.78 0.69
C ARG A 30 4.24 16.99 2.03
N THR A 31 2.95 16.70 2.13
CA THR A 31 2.16 16.79 3.37
C THR A 31 2.23 15.51 4.20
N THR A 32 2.38 14.36 3.52
CA THR A 32 2.50 13.08 4.20
C THR A 32 3.84 13.00 4.92
N GLN A 33 3.80 12.92 6.25
CA GLN A 33 5.00 12.87 7.08
C GLN A 33 5.47 11.42 7.28
N GLN A 34 6.78 11.25 7.51
CA GLN A 34 7.40 9.93 7.68
C GLN A 34 6.82 9.16 8.89
N ASN A 35 6.52 9.85 9.98
CA ASN A 35 5.90 9.25 11.16
C ASN A 35 4.51 8.66 10.84
N GLN A 36 3.74 9.26 9.93
CA GLN A 36 2.43 8.72 9.54
C GLN A 36 2.57 7.37 8.85
N VAL A 37 3.55 7.24 7.96
CA VAL A 37 3.85 5.98 7.26
C VAL A 37 4.36 4.92 8.24
N GLN A 38 5.16 5.32 9.23
CA GLN A 38 5.63 4.42 10.28
C GLN A 38 4.47 3.91 11.16
N ASN A 39 3.55 4.78 11.55
CA ASN A 39 2.39 4.43 12.38
C ASN A 39 1.47 3.41 11.69
N LEU A 40 1.33 3.45 10.35
CA LEU A 40 0.55 2.43 9.62
C LEU A 40 1.08 1.02 9.89
N LEU A 41 2.40 0.82 9.92
CA LEU A 41 3.00 -0.48 10.21
C LEU A 41 2.81 -0.92 11.66
N GLU A 42 2.85 0.03 12.59
CA GLU A 42 2.62 -0.23 14.01
C GLU A 42 1.20 -0.72 14.27
N ILE A 43 0.22 -0.15 13.57
CA ILE A 43 -1.18 -0.62 13.61
C ILE A 43 -1.27 -2.07 13.13
N VAL A 44 -0.62 -2.44 12.03
CA VAL A 44 -0.62 -3.84 11.56
C VAL A 44 0.09 -4.80 12.51
N GLY A 45 1.03 -4.32 13.32
CA GLY A 45 1.66 -5.11 14.38
C GLY A 45 0.75 -5.33 15.60
N ALA A 46 -0.17 -4.40 15.88
CA ALA A 46 -1.01 -4.40 17.07
C ALA A 46 -2.37 -5.10 16.89
N TYR A 47 -2.91 -5.13 15.66
CA TYR A 47 -4.22 -5.69 15.36
C TYR A 47 -4.11 -6.89 14.40
N ARG A 48 -5.08 -7.81 14.49
CA ARG A 48 -5.20 -8.95 13.56
C ARG A 48 -6.03 -8.58 12.34
N PHE A 49 -5.97 -9.40 11.31
CA PHE A 49 -6.91 -9.31 10.19
C PHE A 49 -8.23 -9.98 10.58
N PRO A 50 -9.40 -9.42 10.21
CA PRO A 50 -9.60 -8.24 9.37
C PRO A 50 -9.58 -6.89 10.11
N GLU A 51 -9.57 -6.88 11.45
CA GLU A 51 -9.77 -5.65 12.25
C GLU A 51 -8.70 -4.57 11.98
N SER A 52 -7.47 -5.00 11.71
CA SER A 52 -6.36 -4.12 11.33
C SER A 52 -6.70 -3.26 10.10
N VAL A 53 -7.47 -3.77 9.15
CA VAL A 53 -7.91 -3.01 7.97
C VAL A 53 -8.81 -1.85 8.40
N ASP A 54 -9.78 -2.12 9.29
CA ASP A 54 -10.75 -1.12 9.74
C ASP A 54 -10.06 -0.02 10.56
N VAL A 55 -9.17 -0.43 11.47
CA VAL A 55 -8.37 0.52 12.26
C VAL A 55 -7.47 1.37 11.36
N LEU A 56 -6.85 0.79 10.33
CA LEU A 56 -6.06 1.54 9.36
C LEU A 56 -6.91 2.54 8.57
N MET A 57 -8.09 2.14 8.09
CA MET A 57 -8.99 3.03 7.35
C MET A 57 -9.41 4.23 8.20
N LEU A 58 -9.78 3.98 9.46
CA LEU A 58 -10.12 5.04 10.42
C LEU A 58 -8.93 5.97 10.71
N TYR A 59 -7.74 5.38 10.92
CA TYR A 59 -6.51 6.15 11.12
C TYR A 59 -6.23 7.05 9.92
N ILE A 60 -6.28 6.51 8.70
CA ILE A 60 -6.03 7.28 7.46
C ILE A 60 -7.03 8.42 7.34
N ALA A 61 -8.32 8.17 7.53
CA ALA A 61 -9.37 9.20 7.47
C ALA A 61 -9.10 10.32 8.49
N TYR A 62 -8.75 9.97 9.73
CA TYR A 62 -8.39 10.93 10.77
C TYR A 62 -7.19 11.79 10.37
N GLN A 63 -6.12 11.18 9.83
CA GLN A 63 -4.93 11.94 9.43
C GLN A 63 -5.14 12.80 8.19
N VAL A 64 -6.02 12.38 7.27
CA VAL A 64 -6.45 13.24 6.14
C VAL A 64 -7.19 14.46 6.67
N GLY A 65 -8.11 14.30 7.63
CA GLY A 65 -8.80 15.42 8.29
C GLY A 65 -7.84 16.39 8.98
N ARG A 66 -6.74 15.87 9.55
CA ARG A 66 -5.66 16.66 10.15
C ARG A 66 -4.65 17.22 9.16
N LYS A 67 -4.82 16.96 7.85
CA LYS A 67 -3.89 17.35 6.78
C LYS A 67 -2.46 16.79 6.96
N GLN A 68 -2.33 15.68 7.69
CA GLN A 68 -1.05 14.97 7.90
C GLN A 68 -0.83 13.86 6.87
N ILE A 69 -1.88 13.47 6.15
CA ILE A 69 -1.83 12.65 4.93
C ILE A 69 -2.57 13.44 3.85
N HIS A 70 -2.01 13.51 2.64
CA HIS A 70 -2.69 14.15 1.51
C HIS A 70 -3.97 13.39 1.14
N LEU A 71 -5.02 14.09 0.68
CA LEU A 71 -6.30 13.46 0.33
C LEU A 71 -6.14 12.32 -0.69
N GLU A 72 -5.33 12.53 -1.72
CA GLU A 72 -5.13 11.53 -2.78
C GLU A 72 -4.35 10.31 -2.28
N THR A 73 -3.28 10.56 -1.51
CA THR A 73 -2.57 9.49 -0.79
C THR A 73 -3.54 8.70 0.08
N GLY A 74 -4.40 9.38 0.86
CA GLY A 74 -5.37 8.73 1.75
C GLY A 74 -6.39 7.87 0.99
N ARG A 75 -6.97 8.39 -0.10
CA ARG A 75 -7.89 7.64 -0.97
C ARG A 75 -7.25 6.38 -1.54
N ARG A 76 -6.02 6.50 -2.04
CA ARG A 76 -5.27 5.35 -2.57
C ARG A 76 -5.03 4.28 -1.51
N LEU A 77 -4.56 4.68 -0.33
CA LEU A 77 -4.35 3.75 0.79
C LEU A 77 -5.64 3.01 1.17
N VAL A 78 -6.77 3.73 1.29
CA VAL A 78 -8.07 3.12 1.62
C VAL A 78 -8.52 2.13 0.54
N ASN A 79 -8.40 2.51 -0.74
CA ASN A 79 -8.77 1.63 -1.85
C ASN A 79 -7.91 0.36 -1.91
N ASP A 80 -6.61 0.48 -1.67
CA ASP A 80 -5.70 -0.67 -1.63
C ASP A 80 -5.98 -1.58 -0.41
N LEU A 81 -6.34 -1.00 0.74
CA LEU A 81 -6.73 -1.76 1.93
C LEU A 81 -8.02 -2.57 1.70
N ASP A 82 -9.00 -1.97 1.04
CA ASP A 82 -10.24 -2.66 0.65
C ASP A 82 -9.98 -3.76 -0.40
N TYR A 83 -9.06 -3.50 -1.34
CA TYR A 83 -8.60 -4.51 -2.29
C TYR A 83 -7.95 -5.71 -1.58
N ILE A 84 -7.05 -5.46 -0.63
CA ILE A 84 -6.39 -6.52 0.16
C ILE A 84 -7.41 -7.33 0.95
N ARG A 85 -8.44 -6.67 1.54
CA ARG A 85 -9.50 -7.37 2.26
C ARG A 85 -10.22 -8.38 1.36
N ARG A 86 -10.72 -7.91 0.21
CA ARG A 86 -11.41 -8.76 -0.78
C ARG A 86 -10.52 -9.87 -1.33
N LEU A 87 -9.25 -9.56 -1.53
CA LEU A 87 -8.29 -10.53 -2.04
C LEU A 87 -8.00 -11.64 -1.03
N ALA A 88 -7.87 -11.31 0.26
CA ALA A 88 -7.66 -12.29 1.31
C ALA A 88 -8.87 -13.24 1.45
N GLU A 89 -10.09 -12.71 1.32
CA GLU A 89 -11.34 -13.47 1.29
C GLU A 89 -11.44 -14.40 0.08
N GLN A 90 -10.85 -14.03 -1.06
CA GLN A 90 -10.81 -14.88 -2.26
C GLN A 90 -9.75 -15.97 -2.21
N LEU A 91 -8.64 -15.71 -1.51
CA LEU A 91 -7.47 -16.60 -1.49
C LEU A 91 -7.48 -17.63 -0.36
N GLY A 92 -8.12 -17.34 0.76
CA GLY A 92 -8.29 -18.29 1.85
C GLY A 92 -9.72 -18.80 1.90
N ASP A 93 -9.91 -20.10 2.17
CA ASP A 93 -11.20 -20.57 2.65
C ASP A 93 -11.57 -19.73 3.88
N SER A 94 -12.78 -19.15 3.87
CA SER A 94 -13.26 -18.23 4.90
C SER A 94 -12.99 -18.79 6.30
N GLY A 95 -12.13 -18.12 7.07
CA GLY A 95 -11.61 -18.59 8.36
C GLY A 95 -10.15 -18.20 8.60
N ARG A 96 -9.43 -18.98 9.43
CA ARG A 96 -8.05 -18.66 9.87
C ARG A 96 -7.03 -18.55 8.72
N GLU A 97 -7.22 -19.27 7.62
CA GLU A 97 -6.30 -19.21 6.49
C GLU A 97 -6.41 -17.88 5.74
N GLY A 98 -7.64 -17.39 5.54
CA GLY A 98 -7.91 -16.04 5.02
C GLY A 98 -7.34 -14.95 5.93
N GLU A 99 -7.46 -15.09 7.25
CA GLU A 99 -6.86 -14.15 8.21
C GLU A 99 -5.33 -14.12 8.11
N GLY A 100 -4.68 -15.29 8.08
CA GLY A 100 -3.23 -15.39 7.94
C GLY A 100 -2.73 -14.79 6.63
N MET A 101 -3.44 -15.05 5.52
CA MET A 101 -3.14 -14.48 4.22
C MET A 101 -3.33 -12.95 4.22
N GLY A 102 -4.46 -12.46 4.73
CA GLY A 102 -4.76 -11.03 4.80
C GLY A 102 -3.72 -10.28 5.64
N GLN A 103 -3.30 -10.87 6.76
CA GLN A 103 -2.24 -10.30 7.59
C GLN A 103 -0.90 -10.23 6.85
N GLU A 104 -0.51 -11.27 6.11
CA GLU A 104 0.72 -11.26 5.31
C GLU A 104 0.66 -10.24 4.17
N LEU A 105 -0.46 -10.17 3.46
CA LEU A 105 -0.68 -9.19 2.39
C LEU A 105 -0.58 -7.76 2.92
N LEU A 106 -1.22 -7.45 4.06
CA LEU A 106 -1.11 -6.15 4.72
C LEU A 106 0.34 -5.79 5.11
N ARG A 107 1.09 -6.74 5.69
CA ARG A 107 2.49 -6.51 6.06
C ARG A 107 3.35 -6.22 4.83
N ARG A 108 3.17 -6.98 3.74
CA ARG A 108 3.90 -6.78 2.48
C ARG A 108 3.56 -5.43 1.86
N TYR A 109 2.27 -5.10 1.81
CA TYR A 109 1.78 -3.82 1.30
C TYR A 109 2.42 -2.65 2.03
N LEU A 110 2.23 -2.55 3.35
CA LEU A 110 2.73 -1.42 4.13
C LEU A 110 4.26 -1.40 4.23
N GLY A 111 4.90 -2.57 4.19
CA GLY A 111 6.36 -2.68 4.07
C GLY A 111 6.86 -2.00 2.79
N ALA A 112 6.20 -2.27 1.66
CA ALA A 112 6.50 -1.64 0.38
C ALA A 112 6.20 -0.12 0.39
N VAL A 113 5.10 0.32 1.01
CA VAL A 113 4.78 1.74 1.21
C VAL A 113 5.93 2.46 1.92
N LYS A 114 6.35 1.94 3.09
CA LYS A 114 7.43 2.54 3.88
C LYS A 114 8.74 2.56 3.12
N TRP A 115 9.10 1.45 2.47
CA TRP A 115 10.37 1.33 1.78
C TRP A 115 10.46 2.34 0.62
N SER A 116 9.43 2.40 -0.24
CA SER A 116 9.40 3.34 -1.37
C SER A 116 9.36 4.80 -0.92
N TYR A 117 8.55 5.11 0.11
CA TYR A 117 8.53 6.44 0.71
C TYR A 117 9.92 6.86 1.19
N THR A 118 10.59 5.98 1.95
CA THR A 118 11.92 6.24 2.53
C THR A 118 12.99 6.39 1.45
N ALA A 119 12.96 5.54 0.41
CA ALA A 119 13.91 5.59 -0.69
C ALA A 119 13.87 6.94 -1.44
N ILE A 120 12.67 7.50 -1.64
CA ILE A 120 12.49 8.77 -2.36
C ILE A 120 12.85 9.97 -1.49
N THR A 121 12.41 9.97 -0.23
CA THR A 121 12.67 11.06 0.72
C THR A 121 14.15 11.15 1.10
N ARG A 122 14.86 10.03 1.29
CA ARG A 122 16.31 10.02 1.57
C ARG A 122 17.17 10.24 0.33
N GLY A 123 16.72 9.80 -0.84
CA GLY A 123 17.52 9.84 -2.07
C GLY A 123 17.44 11.17 -2.85
N HIS A 124 16.74 12.19 -2.36
CA HIS A 124 16.46 13.45 -3.09
C HIS A 124 16.05 13.23 -4.56
N ARG A 125 15.25 12.19 -4.84
CA ARG A 125 14.86 11.83 -6.22
C ARG A 125 13.72 12.70 -6.74
N TYR A 126 13.93 14.01 -6.81
CA TYR A 126 12.97 14.99 -7.34
C TYR A 126 12.47 14.64 -8.77
N GLY A 127 13.29 13.93 -9.56
CA GLY A 127 12.92 13.47 -10.90
C GLY A 127 11.88 12.33 -10.94
N VAL A 128 11.65 11.61 -9.84
CA VAL A 128 10.60 10.57 -9.74
C VAL A 128 9.25 11.23 -9.49
N CYS A 129 9.18 12.18 -8.56
CA CYS A 129 7.95 12.93 -8.29
C CYS A 129 7.50 13.82 -9.45
N ARG A 130 8.45 14.31 -10.27
CA ARG A 130 8.12 15.06 -11.50
C ARG A 130 7.52 14.15 -12.58
N ARG A 131 8.07 12.94 -12.78
CA ARG A 131 7.57 11.98 -13.77
C ARG A 131 6.22 11.38 -13.40
N LEU A 132 5.95 11.14 -12.11
CA LEU A 132 4.66 10.60 -11.68
C LEU A 132 3.49 11.55 -11.87
N ARG A 133 3.70 12.87 -11.71
CA ARG A 133 2.68 13.87 -12.07
C ARG A 133 2.36 13.89 -13.57
N GLN A 134 3.18 13.27 -14.40
CA GLN A 134 3.02 13.20 -15.86
C GLN A 134 2.53 11.82 -16.33
N LEU A 135 2.52 10.80 -15.45
CA LEU A 135 2.28 9.39 -15.79
C LEU A 135 1.20 8.82 -14.86
N GLU A 136 -0.07 9.21 -15.07
CA GLU A 136 -1.20 8.57 -14.39
C GLU A 136 -1.70 7.23 -15.00
N PRO A 137 -1.07 6.64 -16.04
CA PRO A 137 -1.29 5.21 -16.35
C PRO A 137 -0.09 4.26 -16.13
N ASP A 138 1.17 4.71 -16.18
CA ASP A 138 2.35 3.82 -16.30
C ASP A 138 3.04 3.43 -14.97
N VAL A 139 2.39 3.66 -13.83
CA VAL A 139 3.06 3.55 -12.53
C VAL A 139 3.46 2.10 -12.18
N GLN A 140 2.78 1.10 -12.74
CA GLN A 140 3.14 -0.31 -12.55
C GLN A 140 4.52 -0.67 -13.15
N GLN A 141 4.94 -0.04 -14.25
CA GLN A 141 6.26 -0.29 -14.87
C GLN A 141 7.42 0.23 -14.01
N VAL A 142 7.26 1.43 -13.43
CA VAL A 142 8.29 2.02 -12.56
C VAL A 142 8.45 1.22 -11.28
N VAL A 143 7.34 0.72 -10.73
CA VAL A 143 7.37 -0.14 -9.55
C VAL A 143 8.05 -1.49 -9.85
N GLY A 144 7.77 -2.10 -11.01
CA GLY A 144 8.47 -3.30 -11.45
C GLY A 144 9.99 -3.11 -11.57
N ALA A 145 10.44 -1.98 -12.12
CA ALA A 145 11.86 -1.67 -12.25
C ALA A 145 12.59 -1.44 -10.91
N ILE A 146 11.85 -1.02 -9.88
CA ILE A 146 12.37 -0.77 -8.54
C ILE A 146 12.43 -2.07 -7.71
N LEU A 147 11.47 -2.99 -7.89
CA LEU A 147 11.43 -4.28 -7.18
C LEU A 147 12.33 -5.37 -7.80
N SER A 148 12.94 -5.10 -8.96
CA SER A 148 13.79 -6.05 -9.70
C SER A 148 15.30 -5.80 -9.52
N ARG A 149 15.71 -5.01 -8.52
CA ARG A 149 17.11 -4.71 -8.19
C ARG A 149 17.42 -5.07 -6.75
#